data_AF-A0A1B9B2R0-F1
#
_entry.id   AF-A0A1B9B2R0-F1
#
_cell.length_a   1.000
_cell.length_b   1.000
_cell.length_c   1.000
_cell.angle_alpha   90.00
_cell.angle_beta   90.00
_cell.angle_gamma   90.00
#
_symmetry.space_group_name_H-M   'P 1'
#
loop_
_entity.id
_entity.type
_entity.pdbx_description
1 polymer ?
#
loop_
_entity_poly.entity_id
_entity_poly.type
_entity_poly.pdbx_seq_one_letter_code
_entity_poly.pdbx_strand_id
1 'polypeptide(L)'
;MTKKIKICIFATAISIGLLFLLNFIDFKKVKEDIAFFSSKSVVKEENGHRKEIGAITFKYSENQESIKAIDEALNALNQNESLFNNLFGEAALEAPISIVLVENPSDLQKLFGKAEDGYIDGIYLYKRKSIYTAVPKDEKDISEYKRTIVHEYTHHLLTSTLDDLGIKISEIPVWFHEGLAAYIERKDLGINMDEIESLKTVSFEELETHKQWNKHLRSPYNPYIQSQMLVGTIIKKEGNSIIQSILQGSQTNQFNLVFEQTMGKAVTSYETETLSILKDLPLKLNNVSRHLYQEKDPESALELVLNINETIPNVNQVMTMLSITYLEMGNYEKAIDHYKSLVKLFPTSAYYHQLANALLFRDLDQAIGASKLSVKLADQESVNFYQEYAINLNRLKESVTKGKPLEGYLSFIKNEDTLTDTNKIHLIVNILKRYPESTEGRNALISFKQSLRK
;
A
#
# COMPACT_ATOMS: atom_id res chain seq x y z
N MET A 1 -12.28 83.97 1.16
CA MET A 1 -12.48 84.21 -0.29
C MET A 1 -11.99 82.97 -1.03
N THR A 2 -12.86 82.00 -1.34
CA THR A 2 -13.58 81.85 -2.63
C THR A 2 -12.63 81.62 -3.80
N LYS A 3 -12.51 80.42 -4.38
CA LYS A 3 -13.45 79.70 -5.28
C LYS A 3 -13.19 78.19 -5.15
N LYS A 4 -14.10 77.21 -5.03
CA LYS A 4 -15.50 76.97 -5.44
C LYS A 4 -15.77 76.98 -6.96
N ILE A 5 -16.10 75.78 -7.45
CA ILE A 5 -17.13 75.40 -8.43
C ILE A 5 -16.69 75.30 -9.92
N LYS A 6 -16.77 74.09 -10.48
CA LYS A 6 -17.83 73.74 -11.45
C LYS A 6 -18.12 72.24 -11.50
N ILE A 7 -19.32 71.96 -11.00
CA ILE A 7 -20.17 70.81 -11.19
C ILE A 7 -20.72 70.85 -12.62
N CYS A 8 -20.83 69.70 -13.30
CA CYS A 8 -21.90 69.43 -14.25
C CYS A 8 -22.41 67.99 -14.02
N ILE A 9 -23.72 67.91 -13.79
CA ILE A 9 -24.54 66.75 -13.43
C ILE A 9 -25.32 66.31 -14.68
N PHE A 10 -25.82 65.07 -14.60
CA PHE A 10 -26.94 64.45 -15.34
C PHE A 10 -26.49 63.57 -16.52
N ALA A 11 -26.91 62.31 -16.65
CA ALA A 11 -28.17 61.72 -16.22
C ALA A 11 -28.13 60.16 -16.09
N THR A 12 -29.15 59.66 -15.38
CA THR A 12 -29.83 58.35 -15.51
C THR A 12 -29.15 57.04 -15.08
N ALA A 13 -29.54 56.62 -13.87
CA ALA A 13 -30.29 55.40 -13.52
C ALA A 13 -29.79 54.00 -13.96
N ILE A 14 -29.58 53.16 -12.94
CA ILE A 14 -29.86 51.70 -12.75
C ILE A 14 -28.81 51.24 -11.72
N SER A 15 -29.10 51.27 -10.40
CA SER A 15 -29.78 50.21 -9.63
C SER A 15 -29.26 48.81 -9.99
N ILE A 16 -28.81 48.01 -9.01
CA ILE A 16 -28.33 46.59 -9.13
C ILE A 16 -26.82 46.51 -9.40
N GLY A 17 -25.94 45.95 -8.55
CA GLY A 17 -26.05 45.28 -7.25
C GLY A 17 -24.65 45.32 -6.59
N LEU A 18 -24.47 45.19 -5.27
CA LEU A 18 -25.20 44.36 -4.31
C LEU A 18 -25.50 42.95 -4.84
N LEU A 19 -24.53 42.38 -5.55
CA LEU A 19 -24.33 40.96 -5.88
C LEU A 19 -22.92 40.89 -6.51
N PHE A 20 -22.13 39.87 -6.18
CA PHE A 20 -20.76 39.56 -6.68
C PHE A 20 -19.51 39.84 -5.82
N LEU A 21 -19.64 40.09 -4.50
CA LEU A 21 -18.51 39.89 -3.57
C LEU A 21 -18.85 39.02 -2.34
N LEU A 22 -19.99 38.32 -2.40
CA LEU A 22 -20.43 37.33 -1.43
C LEU A 22 -20.83 36.07 -2.22
N ASN A 23 -19.89 35.13 -2.35
CA ASN A 23 -20.00 33.73 -2.81
C ASN A 23 -18.55 33.30 -3.12
N PHE A 24 -17.77 32.58 -2.32
CA PHE A 24 -18.03 31.31 -1.62
C PHE A 24 -16.95 31.08 -0.54
N ILE A 25 -16.91 31.90 0.51
CA ILE A 25 -16.20 31.51 1.75
C ILE A 25 -17.08 31.92 2.91
N ASP A 26 -17.85 30.96 3.41
CA ASP A 26 -18.59 31.11 4.64
C ASP A 26 -17.61 31.08 5.81
N PHE A 27 -17.06 32.25 6.16
CA PHE A 27 -16.16 32.44 7.30
C PHE A 27 -16.83 32.11 8.64
N LYS A 28 -18.16 31.98 8.67
CA LYS A 28 -18.89 31.47 9.83
C LYS A 28 -18.73 29.95 9.96
N LYS A 29 -18.72 29.23 8.83
CA LYS A 29 -18.56 27.78 8.76
C LYS A 29 -17.18 27.29 9.22
N VAL A 30 -16.08 27.97 8.87
CA VAL A 30 -14.72 27.55 9.31
C VAL A 30 -14.48 27.79 10.81
N LYS A 31 -15.03 28.88 11.37
CA LYS A 31 -15.00 29.12 12.82
C LYS A 31 -15.98 28.21 13.57
N GLU A 32 -17.13 27.92 12.97
CA GLU A 32 -18.07 26.91 13.46
C GLU A 32 -17.45 25.52 13.39
N ASP A 33 -16.70 25.11 12.36
CA ASP A 33 -16.10 23.77 12.27
C ASP A 33 -15.06 23.55 13.38
N ILE A 34 -14.16 24.51 13.61
CA ILE A 34 -13.17 24.44 14.71
C ILE A 34 -13.83 24.56 16.11
N ALA A 35 -14.96 25.26 16.23
CA ALA A 35 -15.75 25.35 17.47
C ALA A 35 -16.74 24.17 17.66
N PHE A 36 -17.17 23.52 16.57
CA PHE A 36 -18.12 22.41 16.50
C PHE A 36 -17.44 21.13 16.96
N PHE A 37 -16.17 20.93 16.58
CA PHE A 37 -15.33 19.85 17.14
C PHE A 37 -15.01 20.00 18.64
N SER A 38 -15.27 21.18 19.23
CA SER A 38 -14.98 21.46 20.64
C SER A 38 -16.17 21.36 21.60
N SER A 39 -17.42 21.27 21.11
CA SER A 39 -18.58 21.55 21.97
C SER A 39 -19.74 20.53 21.95
N LYS A 40 -19.78 19.56 21.03
CA LYS A 40 -20.74 18.45 21.16
C LYS A 40 -20.08 17.26 21.87
N SER A 41 -20.64 16.91 23.02
CA SER A 41 -20.52 15.57 23.60
C SER A 41 -20.75 14.56 22.47
N VAL A 42 -19.77 13.70 22.22
CA VAL A 42 -19.91 12.64 21.23
C VAL A 42 -20.73 11.59 21.93
N VAL A 43 -22.02 11.54 21.59
CA VAL A 43 -23.18 11.03 22.36
C VAL A 43 -23.16 9.51 22.70
N LYS A 44 -21.99 8.85 22.76
CA LYS A 44 -21.85 7.48 23.28
C LYS A 44 -20.68 7.28 24.26
N GLU A 45 -19.79 8.26 24.46
CA GLU A 45 -18.59 8.08 25.30
C GLU A 45 -18.89 7.83 26.79
N GLU A 46 -20.00 8.34 27.31
CA GLU A 46 -20.31 8.34 28.74
C GLU A 46 -21.04 7.08 29.22
N ASN A 47 -21.57 6.25 28.31
CA ASN A 47 -22.43 5.11 28.65
C ASN A 47 -21.88 3.75 28.15
N GLY A 48 -20.70 3.72 27.52
CA GLY A 48 -20.06 2.49 27.03
C GLY A 48 -19.23 1.78 28.10
N HIS A 49 -18.98 0.49 27.89
CA HIS A 49 -18.01 -0.26 28.68
C HIS A 49 -16.60 0.27 28.44
N ARG A 50 -15.76 0.14 29.48
CA ARG A 50 -14.39 0.62 29.46
C ARG A 50 -13.42 -0.52 29.77
N LYS A 51 -12.37 -0.64 28.96
CA LYS A 51 -11.28 -1.60 29.18
C LYS A 51 -9.94 -0.87 29.03
N GLU A 52 -9.14 -0.87 30.09
CA GLU A 52 -7.79 -0.29 30.09
C GLU A 52 -6.76 -1.39 29.83
N ILE A 53 -5.80 -1.12 28.95
CA ILE A 53 -4.67 -1.99 28.64
C ILE A 53 -3.44 -1.10 28.41
N GLY A 54 -2.54 -1.05 29.39
CA GLY A 54 -1.42 -0.11 29.36
C GLY A 54 -1.91 1.35 29.28
N ALA A 55 -1.36 2.12 28.33
CA ALA A 55 -1.76 3.52 28.07
C ALA A 55 -3.08 3.65 27.27
N ILE A 56 -3.64 2.54 26.78
CA ILE A 56 -4.81 2.53 25.90
C ILE A 56 -6.09 2.28 26.71
N THR A 57 -7.06 3.18 26.56
CA THR A 57 -8.42 3.02 27.06
C THR A 57 -9.39 2.71 25.92
N PHE A 58 -9.93 1.50 25.86
CA PHE A 58 -11.02 1.17 24.95
C PHE A 58 -12.37 1.59 25.53
N LYS A 59 -13.21 2.25 24.73
CA LYS A 59 -14.62 2.57 25.02
C LYS A 59 -15.49 1.91 23.96
N TYR A 60 -16.43 1.05 24.37
CA TYR A 60 -17.15 0.17 23.45
C TYR A 60 -18.50 -0.31 24.01
N SER A 61 -19.34 -0.89 23.18
CA SER A 61 -20.54 -1.63 23.61
C SER A 61 -20.18 -3.09 23.92
N GLU A 62 -20.66 -3.65 25.03
CA GLU A 62 -20.34 -5.04 25.42
C GLU A 62 -21.01 -6.07 24.49
N ASN A 63 -20.34 -6.38 23.39
CA ASN A 63 -20.72 -7.41 22.43
C ASN A 63 -19.46 -8.10 21.86
N GLN A 64 -19.67 -9.25 21.20
CA GLN A 64 -18.58 -10.10 20.74
C GLN A 64 -17.74 -9.43 19.64
N GLU A 65 -18.39 -8.66 18.76
CA GLU A 65 -17.76 -7.92 17.68
C GLU A 65 -16.80 -6.85 18.21
N SER A 66 -17.21 -6.10 19.24
CA SER A 66 -16.35 -5.10 19.87
C SER A 66 -15.17 -5.73 20.60
N ILE A 67 -15.37 -6.87 21.30
CA ILE A 67 -14.27 -7.60 21.94
C ILE A 67 -13.25 -8.06 20.90
N LYS A 68 -13.74 -8.62 19.79
CA LYS A 68 -12.88 -9.01 18.66
C LYS A 68 -12.13 -7.80 18.07
N ALA A 69 -12.80 -6.67 17.90
CA ALA A 69 -12.17 -5.44 17.42
C ALA A 69 -11.04 -4.96 18.34
N ILE A 70 -11.24 -5.01 19.67
CA ILE A 70 -10.19 -4.71 20.65
C ILE A 70 -8.98 -5.62 20.45
N ASP A 71 -9.20 -6.92 20.33
CA ASP A 71 -8.11 -7.90 20.16
C ASP A 71 -7.36 -7.66 18.84
N GLU A 72 -8.07 -7.35 17.74
CA GLU A 72 -7.45 -7.04 16.44
C GLU A 72 -6.69 -5.70 16.45
N ALA A 73 -7.19 -4.68 17.16
CA ALA A 73 -6.49 -3.42 17.34
C ALA A 73 -5.17 -3.63 18.10
N LEU A 74 -5.22 -4.32 19.25
CA LEU A 74 -4.01 -4.65 20.02
C LEU A 74 -3.02 -5.48 19.20
N ASN A 75 -3.51 -6.46 18.45
CA ASN A 75 -2.69 -7.27 17.56
C ASN A 75 -1.97 -6.38 16.51
N ALA A 76 -2.70 -5.47 15.86
CA ALA A 76 -2.13 -4.55 14.88
C ALA A 76 -1.09 -3.61 15.51
N LEU A 77 -1.36 -3.07 16.69
CA LEU A 77 -0.42 -2.19 17.40
C LEU A 77 0.84 -2.94 17.85
N ASN A 78 0.69 -4.12 18.44
CA ASN A 78 1.80 -4.96 18.88
C ASN A 78 2.69 -5.41 17.72
N GLN A 79 2.11 -5.72 16.56
CA GLN A 79 2.88 -6.05 15.34
C GLN A 79 3.77 -4.89 14.87
N ASN A 80 3.44 -3.66 15.24
CA ASN A 80 4.14 -2.44 14.84
C ASN A 80 4.94 -1.78 15.98
N GLU A 81 4.90 -2.34 17.20
CA GLU A 81 5.46 -1.73 18.41
C GLU A 81 6.95 -1.38 18.26
N SER A 82 7.76 -2.29 17.73
CA SER A 82 9.19 -2.02 17.52
C SER A 82 9.43 -0.88 16.53
N LEU A 83 8.63 -0.79 15.46
CA LEU A 83 8.73 0.30 14.50
C LEU A 83 8.28 1.62 15.12
N PHE A 84 7.17 1.63 15.85
CA PHE A 84 6.70 2.80 16.59
C PHE A 84 7.76 3.32 17.56
N ASN A 85 8.36 2.43 18.36
CA ASN A 85 9.40 2.80 19.30
C ASN A 85 10.64 3.39 18.58
N ASN A 86 11.06 2.79 17.46
CA ASN A 86 12.20 3.29 16.69
C ASN A 86 11.94 4.66 16.02
N LEU A 87 10.68 5.00 15.72
CA LEU A 87 10.31 6.25 15.06
C LEU A 87 9.97 7.38 16.05
N PHE A 88 9.37 7.05 17.20
CA PHE A 88 8.82 8.04 18.14
C PHE A 88 9.42 7.96 19.55
N GLY A 89 10.01 6.82 19.91
CA GLY A 89 10.59 6.57 21.23
C GLY A 89 9.57 6.09 22.27
N GLU A 90 10.07 5.49 23.34
CA GLU A 90 9.26 4.80 24.36
C GLU A 90 8.27 5.73 25.06
N ALA A 91 8.68 6.97 25.36
CA ALA A 91 7.82 7.97 25.99
C ALA A 91 6.53 8.25 25.20
N ALA A 92 6.60 8.24 23.86
CA ALA A 92 5.43 8.43 23.01
C ALA A 92 4.46 7.23 23.10
N LEU A 93 4.97 6.01 23.29
CA LEU A 93 4.15 4.79 23.44
C LEU A 93 3.44 4.73 24.80
N GLU A 94 3.95 5.42 25.81
CA GLU A 94 3.33 5.55 27.13
C GLU A 94 2.26 6.67 27.18
N ALA A 95 2.13 7.47 26.12
CA ALA A 95 1.17 8.56 26.06
C ALA A 95 -0.29 8.02 26.12
N PRO A 96 -1.15 8.57 27.01
CA PRO A 96 -2.53 8.09 27.13
C PRO A 96 -3.36 8.35 25.88
N ILE A 97 -4.08 7.32 25.44
CA ILE A 97 -5.01 7.38 24.30
C ILE A 97 -6.32 6.66 24.63
N SER A 98 -7.43 7.15 24.09
CA SER A 98 -8.67 6.37 24.02
C SER A 98 -8.94 5.84 22.62
N ILE A 99 -9.41 4.60 22.51
CA ILE A 99 -9.95 4.05 21.26
C ILE A 99 -11.45 3.82 21.46
N VAL A 100 -12.26 4.57 20.72
CA VAL A 100 -13.72 4.57 20.81
C VAL A 100 -14.30 3.77 19.65
N LEU A 101 -14.89 2.64 19.98
CA LEU A 101 -15.52 1.75 19.01
C LEU A 101 -16.97 2.16 18.78
N VAL A 102 -17.29 2.50 17.54
CA VAL A 102 -18.61 2.97 17.12
C VAL A 102 -19.33 1.85 16.37
N GLU A 103 -20.47 1.41 16.87
CA GLU A 103 -21.22 0.30 16.26
C GLU A 103 -21.76 0.63 14.86
N ASN A 104 -22.18 1.87 14.65
CA ASN A 104 -22.76 2.31 13.39
C ASN A 104 -21.81 3.29 12.69
N PRO A 105 -21.17 2.92 11.57
CA PRO A 105 -20.28 3.81 10.83
C PRO A 105 -20.92 5.13 10.42
N SER A 106 -22.25 5.17 10.22
CA SER A 106 -22.96 6.42 9.91
C SER A 106 -22.90 7.45 11.04
N ASP A 107 -22.66 7.02 12.28
CA ASP A 107 -22.49 7.93 13.40
C ASP A 107 -21.14 8.68 13.30
N LEU A 108 -20.08 8.06 12.78
CA LEU A 108 -18.84 8.78 12.44
C LEU A 108 -19.11 9.87 11.41
N GLN A 109 -19.88 9.57 10.37
CA GLN A 109 -20.23 10.55 9.33
C GLN A 109 -21.07 11.71 9.87
N LYS A 110 -21.96 11.45 10.84
CA LYS A 110 -22.74 12.52 11.51
C LYS A 110 -21.87 13.40 12.38
N LEU A 111 -20.84 12.83 13.00
CA LEU A 111 -19.93 13.52 13.91
C LEU A 111 -18.89 14.35 13.15
N PHE A 112 -18.42 13.85 12.01
CA PHE A 112 -17.24 14.38 11.33
C PHE A 112 -17.50 14.85 9.88
N GLY A 113 -18.72 14.68 9.37
CA GLY A 113 -19.09 15.00 7.99
C GLY A 113 -18.90 13.81 7.04
N LYS A 114 -19.24 13.99 5.76
CA LYS A 114 -18.94 13.00 4.72
C LYS A 114 -17.60 13.38 4.08
N ALA A 115 -16.69 12.44 3.88
CA ALA A 115 -15.53 12.67 3.01
C ALA A 115 -16.01 12.77 1.55
N GLU A 116 -15.30 13.54 0.71
CA GLU A 116 -15.65 13.72 -0.71
C GLU A 116 -15.62 12.40 -1.49
N ASP A 117 -14.79 11.44 -1.06
CA ASP A 117 -14.59 10.15 -1.72
C ASP A 117 -15.25 8.94 -1.01
N GLY A 118 -15.88 9.12 0.16
CA GLY A 118 -16.46 7.98 0.89
C GLY A 118 -16.63 8.12 2.41
N TYR A 119 -16.70 6.96 3.08
CA TYR A 119 -16.90 6.83 4.52
C TYR A 119 -15.63 7.21 5.30
N ILE A 120 -15.78 7.84 6.47
CA ILE A 120 -14.68 8.00 7.44
C ILE A 120 -14.55 6.68 8.20
N ASP A 121 -13.51 5.90 7.89
CA ASP A 121 -13.25 4.60 8.52
C ASP A 121 -12.67 4.73 9.93
N GLY A 122 -11.96 5.84 10.17
CA GLY A 122 -11.55 6.27 11.50
C GLY A 122 -11.01 7.70 11.50
N ILE A 123 -10.86 8.26 12.70
CA ILE A 123 -10.32 9.60 12.89
C ILE A 123 -9.68 9.74 14.27
N TYR A 124 -8.48 10.29 14.30
CA TYR A 124 -7.83 10.75 15.52
C TYR A 124 -8.22 12.20 15.85
N LEU A 125 -8.73 12.41 17.07
CA LEU A 125 -9.05 13.73 17.61
C LEU A 125 -7.98 14.15 18.63
N TYR A 126 -7.02 14.96 18.17
CA TYR A 126 -5.90 15.47 18.97
C TYR A 126 -6.31 16.02 20.34
N LYS A 127 -7.29 16.94 20.40
CA LYS A 127 -7.73 17.56 21.67
C LYS A 127 -8.30 16.57 22.69
N ARG A 128 -8.82 15.43 22.23
CA ARG A 128 -9.40 14.39 23.10
C ARG A 128 -8.44 13.22 23.32
N LYS A 129 -7.28 13.21 22.65
CA LYS A 129 -6.39 12.05 22.56
C LYS A 129 -7.21 10.76 22.35
N SER A 130 -8.06 10.79 21.32
CA SER A 130 -9.04 9.73 21.09
C SER A 130 -9.13 9.37 19.61
N ILE A 131 -9.04 8.08 19.31
CA ILE A 131 -9.31 7.50 17.99
C ILE A 131 -10.77 7.04 17.97
N TYR A 132 -11.54 7.46 16.99
CA TYR A 132 -12.89 6.95 16.74
C TYR A 132 -12.88 6.09 15.50
N THR A 133 -13.41 4.89 15.57
CA THR A 133 -13.47 3.98 14.43
C THR A 133 -14.65 3.03 14.57
N ALA A 134 -15.15 2.53 13.44
CA ALA A 134 -16.27 1.63 13.42
C ALA A 134 -15.86 0.21 13.83
N VAL A 135 -16.77 -0.53 14.46
CA VAL A 135 -16.58 -1.97 14.70
C VAL A 135 -16.61 -2.69 13.34
N PRO A 136 -15.57 -3.49 12.98
CA PRO A 136 -15.54 -4.21 11.71
C PRO A 136 -16.57 -5.35 11.67
N LYS A 137 -17.21 -5.57 10.51
CA LYS A 137 -18.31 -6.55 10.39
C LYS A 137 -17.88 -7.91 9.84
N ASP A 138 -16.84 -7.94 9.01
CA ASP A 138 -16.33 -9.15 8.38
C ASP A 138 -14.78 -9.15 8.27
N GLU A 139 -14.20 -10.18 7.65
CA GLU A 139 -12.73 -10.32 7.52
C GLU A 139 -12.08 -9.19 6.69
N LYS A 140 -12.81 -8.68 5.68
CA LYS A 140 -12.31 -7.58 4.87
C LYS A 140 -12.30 -6.31 5.72
N ASP A 141 -13.39 -6.03 6.42
CA ASP A 141 -13.51 -4.91 7.34
C ASP A 141 -12.45 -4.98 8.46
N ILE A 142 -12.09 -6.19 8.95
CA ILE A 142 -11.04 -6.35 9.97
C ILE A 142 -9.68 -5.90 9.44
N SER A 143 -9.33 -6.26 8.20
CA SER A 143 -8.06 -5.86 7.62
C SER A 143 -7.97 -4.34 7.43
N GLU A 144 -9.06 -3.72 6.96
CA GLU A 144 -9.21 -2.27 6.86
C GLU A 144 -9.13 -1.61 8.24
N TYR A 145 -9.86 -2.12 9.23
CA TYR A 145 -9.86 -1.65 10.61
C TYR A 145 -8.47 -1.65 11.24
N LYS A 146 -7.71 -2.74 11.11
CA LYS A 146 -6.34 -2.82 11.64
C LYS A 146 -5.42 -1.75 11.05
N ARG A 147 -5.57 -1.47 9.75
CA ARG A 147 -4.84 -0.39 9.08
C ARG A 147 -5.24 0.97 9.61
N THR A 148 -6.53 1.25 9.69
CA THR A 148 -7.05 2.50 10.27
C THR A 148 -6.52 2.70 11.69
N ILE A 149 -6.52 1.67 12.54
CA ILE A 149 -5.96 1.77 13.90
C ILE A 149 -4.46 2.15 13.86
N VAL A 150 -3.66 1.50 13.02
CA VAL A 150 -2.23 1.81 12.88
C VAL A 150 -2.01 3.25 12.37
N HIS A 151 -2.80 3.68 11.38
CA HIS A 151 -2.75 5.03 10.82
C HIS A 151 -3.06 6.08 11.89
N GLU A 152 -4.21 5.97 12.55
CA GLU A 152 -4.66 6.96 13.54
C GLU A 152 -3.80 6.94 14.81
N TYR A 153 -3.29 5.77 15.21
CA TYR A 153 -2.33 5.67 16.31
C TYR A 153 -1.00 6.34 15.97
N THR A 154 -0.56 6.31 14.71
CA THR A 154 0.64 7.05 14.27
C THR A 154 0.47 8.55 14.48
N HIS A 155 -0.71 9.11 14.15
CA HIS A 155 -1.00 10.52 14.46
C HIS A 155 -0.97 10.82 15.96
N HIS A 156 -1.44 9.88 16.79
CA HIS A 156 -1.33 10.00 18.25
C HIS A 156 0.13 10.04 18.74
N LEU A 157 0.98 9.12 18.27
CA LEU A 157 2.39 9.09 18.64
C LEU A 157 3.13 10.34 18.17
N LEU A 158 2.88 10.78 16.93
CA LEU A 158 3.45 12.00 16.37
C LEU A 158 3.04 13.22 17.20
N THR A 159 1.74 13.40 17.44
CA THR A 159 1.26 14.57 18.19
C THR A 159 1.70 14.57 19.65
N SER A 160 1.82 13.40 20.28
CA SER A 160 2.39 13.29 21.64
C SER A 160 3.88 13.67 21.66
N THR A 161 4.64 13.23 20.65
CA THR A 161 6.05 13.63 20.48
C THR A 161 6.17 15.15 20.27
N LEU A 162 5.32 15.73 19.45
CA LEU A 162 5.31 17.18 19.18
C LEU A 162 4.92 17.99 20.42
N ASP A 163 3.95 17.51 21.21
CA ASP A 163 3.53 18.14 22.47
C ASP A 163 4.71 18.23 23.45
N ASP A 164 5.46 17.14 23.62
CA ASP A 164 6.67 17.10 24.47
C ASP A 164 7.77 18.03 23.98
N LEU A 165 7.85 18.22 22.65
CA LEU A 165 8.80 19.14 22.02
C LEU A 165 8.31 20.60 22.01
N GLY A 166 7.05 20.87 22.37
CA GLY A 166 6.45 22.20 22.31
C GLY A 166 6.15 22.71 20.89
N ILE A 167 6.01 21.81 19.92
CA ILE A 167 5.78 22.12 18.50
C ILE A 167 4.30 21.93 18.17
N LYS A 168 3.68 22.85 17.43
CA LYS A 168 2.31 22.64 16.95
C LYS A 168 2.32 21.76 15.71
N ILE A 169 1.35 20.85 15.59
CA ILE A 169 1.18 20.01 14.40
C ILE A 169 1.07 20.84 13.09
N SER A 170 0.53 22.06 13.15
CA SER A 170 0.45 22.97 11.98
C SER A 170 1.81 23.46 11.47
N GLU A 171 2.88 23.26 12.22
CA GLU A 171 4.26 23.57 11.82
C GLU A 171 4.91 22.41 11.05
N ILE A 172 4.26 21.25 11.03
CA ILE A 172 4.67 20.06 10.29
C ILE A 172 3.84 19.96 9.01
N PRO A 173 4.46 19.83 7.82
CA PRO A 173 3.71 19.71 6.57
C PRO A 173 2.79 18.49 6.54
N VAL A 174 1.59 18.65 5.95
CA VAL A 174 0.60 17.57 5.88
C VAL A 174 1.12 16.33 5.16
N TRP A 175 1.84 16.52 4.05
CA TRP A 175 2.48 15.40 3.36
C TRP A 175 3.40 14.57 4.27
N PHE A 176 4.08 15.19 5.23
CA PHE A 176 5.01 14.46 6.08
C PHE A 176 4.27 13.59 7.09
N HIS A 177 3.28 14.14 7.79
CA HIS A 177 2.57 13.37 8.81
C HIS A 177 1.59 12.34 8.22
N GLU A 178 0.84 12.68 7.16
CA GLU A 178 0.01 11.71 6.43
C GLU A 178 0.88 10.65 5.72
N GLY A 179 2.03 11.07 5.17
CA GLY A 179 3.01 10.16 4.56
C GLY A 179 3.61 9.18 5.56
N LEU A 180 3.91 9.63 6.79
CA LEU A 180 4.42 8.77 7.86
C LEU A 180 3.36 7.77 8.33
N ALA A 181 2.12 8.21 8.55
CA ALA A 181 1.01 7.34 8.90
C ALA A 181 0.75 6.29 7.81
N ALA A 182 0.66 6.73 6.55
CA ALA A 182 0.49 5.84 5.40
C ALA A 182 1.66 4.87 5.21
N TYR A 183 2.90 5.31 5.43
CA TYR A 183 4.07 4.43 5.36
C TYR A 183 3.97 3.28 6.36
N ILE A 184 3.68 3.55 7.63
CA ILE A 184 3.60 2.51 8.66
C ILE A 184 2.42 1.57 8.41
N GLU A 185 1.26 2.15 8.05
CA GLU A 185 0.04 1.43 7.71
C GLU A 185 0.23 0.48 6.51
N ARG A 186 0.92 0.95 5.46
CA ARG A 186 0.90 0.30 4.14
C ARG A 186 2.20 -0.43 3.77
N LYS A 187 3.22 -0.44 4.65
CA LYS A 187 4.50 -1.14 4.40
C LYS A 187 4.36 -2.63 4.03
N ASP A 188 3.28 -3.27 4.46
CA ASP A 188 2.98 -4.69 4.21
C ASP A 188 1.89 -4.89 3.14
N LEU A 189 1.50 -3.83 2.43
CA LEU A 189 0.50 -3.88 1.37
C LEU A 189 1.14 -3.90 -0.01
N GLY A 190 0.47 -4.58 -0.92
CA GLY A 190 0.75 -4.52 -2.34
C GLY A 190 0.28 -3.20 -2.97
N ILE A 191 1.05 -2.69 -3.94
CA ILE A 191 0.63 -1.60 -4.84
C ILE A 191 0.41 -2.20 -6.23
N ASN A 192 -0.78 -2.01 -6.82
CA ASN A 192 -0.99 -2.42 -8.20
C ASN A 192 -0.30 -1.41 -9.14
N MET A 193 0.39 -1.90 -10.17
CA MET A 193 1.06 -1.04 -11.14
C MET A 193 0.09 -0.03 -11.79
N ASP A 194 -1.15 -0.42 -12.04
CA ASP A 194 -2.18 0.46 -12.61
C ASP A 194 -2.45 1.69 -11.73
N GLU A 195 -2.30 1.56 -10.41
CA GLU A 195 -2.41 2.70 -9.47
C GLU A 195 -1.24 3.67 -9.66
N ILE A 196 -0.05 3.19 -10.02
CA ILE A 196 1.12 4.03 -10.31
C ILE A 196 1.04 4.64 -11.71
N GLU A 197 0.64 3.87 -12.73
CA GLU A 197 0.56 4.34 -14.11
C GLU A 197 -0.48 5.44 -14.30
N SER A 198 -1.60 5.35 -13.59
CA SER A 198 -2.66 6.36 -13.63
C SER A 198 -2.40 7.57 -12.73
N LEU A 199 -1.38 7.51 -11.86
CA LEU A 199 -1.09 8.54 -10.88
C LEU A 199 -0.56 9.81 -11.55
N LYS A 200 -1.27 10.92 -11.33
CA LYS A 200 -0.67 12.25 -11.49
C LYS A 200 0.00 12.66 -10.18
N THR A 201 1.23 13.13 -10.29
CA THR A 201 2.00 13.66 -9.17
C THR A 201 1.70 15.14 -8.96
N VAL A 202 1.86 15.61 -7.73
CA VAL A 202 1.68 17.00 -7.30
C VAL A 202 2.92 17.43 -6.52
N SER A 203 3.29 18.72 -6.53
CA SER A 203 4.44 19.15 -5.73
C SER A 203 4.14 19.08 -4.23
N PHE A 204 5.15 18.78 -3.39
CA PHE A 204 4.93 18.73 -1.94
C PHE A 204 4.65 20.12 -1.34
N GLU A 205 5.07 21.20 -2.00
CA GLU A 205 4.66 22.57 -1.67
C GLU A 205 3.14 22.79 -1.81
N GLU A 206 2.49 21.99 -2.67
CA GLU A 206 1.04 21.94 -2.84
C GLU A 206 0.37 20.86 -1.97
N LEU A 207 1.06 20.36 -0.94
CA LEU A 207 0.58 19.39 0.06
C LEU A 207 0.97 19.76 1.50
N GLU A 208 1.29 21.02 1.78
CA GLU A 208 1.70 21.47 3.12
C GLU A 208 0.54 21.61 4.12
N THR A 209 -0.68 21.88 3.62
CA THR A 209 -1.87 22.14 4.45
C THR A 209 -3.03 21.20 4.14
N HIS A 210 -3.95 21.00 5.09
CA HIS A 210 -5.11 20.13 4.86
C HIS A 210 -6.00 20.63 3.71
N LYS A 211 -6.07 21.95 3.48
CA LYS A 211 -6.81 22.52 2.35
C LYS A 211 -6.18 22.10 1.01
N GLN A 212 -4.87 22.15 0.93
CA GLN A 212 -4.11 21.73 -0.24
C GLN A 212 -4.20 20.21 -0.44
N TRP A 213 -4.06 19.43 0.64
CA TRP A 213 -4.24 17.99 0.64
C TRP A 213 -5.61 17.57 0.11
N ASN A 214 -6.69 18.11 0.69
CA ASN A 214 -8.07 17.76 0.31
C ASN A 214 -8.38 18.09 -1.15
N LYS A 215 -7.78 19.14 -1.72
CA LYS A 215 -7.91 19.48 -3.16
C LYS A 215 -7.36 18.38 -4.08
N HIS A 216 -6.39 17.61 -3.59
CA HIS A 216 -5.69 16.54 -4.31
C HIS A 216 -6.07 15.14 -3.83
N LEU A 217 -6.92 15.01 -2.82
CA LEU A 217 -7.48 13.72 -2.41
C LEU A 217 -8.62 13.34 -3.35
N ARG A 218 -8.28 13.08 -4.62
CA ARG A 218 -9.18 12.64 -5.68
C ARG A 218 -8.40 12.18 -6.90
N SER A 219 -8.96 11.22 -7.63
CA SER A 219 -8.40 10.76 -8.91
C SER A 219 -8.18 11.94 -9.89
N PRO A 220 -7.05 11.98 -10.63
CA PRO A 220 -5.98 10.97 -10.71
C PRO A 220 -4.83 11.18 -9.71
N TYR A 221 -5.00 12.01 -8.68
CA TYR A 221 -3.98 12.22 -7.65
C TYR A 221 -4.19 11.22 -6.51
N ASN A 222 -3.08 10.82 -5.88
CA ASN A 222 -3.10 10.05 -4.65
C ASN A 222 -1.96 10.55 -3.74
N PRO A 223 -2.22 11.60 -2.93
CA PRO A 223 -1.18 12.20 -2.11
C PRO A 223 -0.70 11.26 -1.00
N TYR A 224 -1.50 10.27 -0.59
CA TYR A 224 -1.05 9.20 0.31
C TYR A 224 0.06 8.36 -0.32
N ILE A 225 -0.12 7.85 -1.55
CA ILE A 225 0.91 7.05 -2.25
C ILE A 225 2.18 7.88 -2.47
N GLN A 226 2.06 9.13 -2.90
CA GLN A 226 3.22 9.97 -3.13
C GLN A 226 4.00 10.25 -1.83
N SER A 227 3.27 10.59 -0.77
CA SER A 227 3.87 10.97 0.52
C SER A 227 4.48 9.79 1.26
N GLN A 228 3.82 8.63 1.28
CA GLN A 228 4.38 7.41 1.88
C GLN A 228 5.67 7.00 1.18
N MET A 229 5.80 7.24 -0.13
CA MET A 229 6.99 6.85 -0.89
C MET A 229 8.17 7.74 -0.57
N LEU A 230 7.95 9.05 -0.44
CA LEU A 230 9.00 9.97 -0.01
C LEU A 230 9.45 9.63 1.42
N VAL A 231 8.51 9.50 2.36
CA VAL A 231 8.83 9.18 3.76
C VAL A 231 9.52 7.82 3.87
N GLY A 232 9.02 6.80 3.19
CA GLY A 232 9.64 5.49 3.15
C GLY A 232 11.04 5.49 2.55
N THR A 233 11.28 6.29 1.51
CA THR A 233 12.61 6.48 0.91
C THR A 233 13.59 7.10 1.91
N ILE A 234 13.15 8.12 2.65
CA ILE A 234 13.96 8.78 3.69
C ILE A 234 14.30 7.81 4.81
N ILE A 235 13.31 7.12 5.37
CA ILE A 235 13.50 6.13 6.45
C ILE A 235 14.42 5.00 5.99
N LYS A 236 14.27 4.52 4.75
CA LYS A 236 15.12 3.46 4.21
C LYS A 236 16.57 3.90 4.05
N LYS A 237 16.82 5.13 3.59
CA LYS A 237 18.17 5.66 3.34
C LYS A 237 18.90 6.00 4.64
N GLU A 238 18.22 6.66 5.57
CA GLU A 238 18.84 7.24 6.77
C GLU A 238 18.59 6.42 8.06
N GLY A 239 17.66 5.47 8.02
CA GLY A 239 17.21 4.70 9.18
C GLY A 239 16.09 5.40 9.97
N ASN A 240 15.43 4.66 10.85
CA ASN A 240 14.23 5.12 11.58
C ASN A 240 14.47 6.38 12.44
N SER A 241 15.67 6.53 13.02
CA SER A 241 16.01 7.65 13.90
C SER A 241 15.96 9.02 13.21
N ILE A 242 15.95 9.04 11.87
CA ILE A 242 15.85 10.27 11.09
C ILE A 242 14.57 11.06 11.41
N ILE A 243 13.47 10.36 11.67
CA ILE A 243 12.19 10.98 12.02
C ILE A 243 12.34 11.76 13.33
N GLN A 244 12.94 11.15 14.36
CA GLN A 244 13.20 11.83 15.63
C GLN A 244 14.12 13.04 15.46
N SER A 245 15.17 12.92 14.64
CA SER A 245 16.09 14.05 14.37
C SER A 245 15.38 15.23 13.71
N ILE A 246 14.51 14.96 12.72
CA ILE A 246 13.71 16.01 12.06
C ILE A 246 12.74 16.66 13.06
N LEU A 247 12.03 15.87 13.87
CA LEU A 247 11.09 16.40 14.85
C LEU A 247 11.79 17.24 15.93
N GLN A 248 12.90 16.75 16.49
CA GLN A 248 13.68 17.47 17.51
C GLN A 248 14.30 18.76 16.98
N GLY A 249 14.90 18.74 15.79
CA GLY A 249 15.46 19.95 15.18
C GLY A 249 14.41 21.04 14.94
N SER A 250 13.17 20.63 14.65
CA SER A 250 12.02 21.52 14.41
C SER A 250 11.58 22.32 15.64
N GLN A 251 12.15 22.06 16.83
CA GLN A 251 11.98 22.93 18.01
C GLN A 251 12.60 24.32 17.83
N THR A 252 13.65 24.41 17.00
CA THR A 252 14.51 25.60 16.92
C THR A 252 14.41 26.32 15.58
N ASN A 253 13.95 25.63 14.55
CA ASN A 253 13.96 26.08 13.16
C ASN A 253 12.73 25.56 12.42
N GLN A 254 12.42 26.16 11.27
CA GLN A 254 11.32 25.70 10.41
C GLN A 254 11.61 24.31 9.85
N PHE A 255 10.56 23.49 9.69
CA PHE A 255 10.66 22.10 9.23
C PHE A 255 11.54 21.93 7.99
N ASN A 256 11.32 22.73 6.93
CA ASN A 256 12.09 22.59 5.68
C ASN A 256 13.59 22.86 5.86
N LEU A 257 13.95 23.80 6.73
CA LEU A 257 15.36 24.09 7.05
C LEU A 257 15.99 22.95 7.84
N VAL A 258 15.28 22.41 8.83
CA VAL A 258 15.74 21.27 9.63
C VAL A 258 15.88 20.03 8.76
N PHE A 259 14.90 19.79 7.89
CA PHE A 259 14.94 18.71 6.92
C PHE A 259 16.20 18.82 6.07
N GLU A 260 16.47 19.99 5.48
CA GLU A 260 17.67 20.18 4.66
C GLU A 260 18.98 19.97 5.45
N GLN A 261 19.06 20.48 6.67
CA GLN A 261 20.23 20.30 7.53
C GLN A 261 20.45 18.84 7.93
N THR A 262 19.37 18.11 8.21
CA THR A 262 19.43 16.72 8.66
C THR A 262 19.69 15.75 7.51
N MET A 263 19.05 16.00 6.37
CA MET A 263 19.11 15.15 5.18
C MET A 263 20.27 15.53 4.22
N GLY A 264 20.89 16.70 4.44
CA GLY A 264 21.93 17.25 3.58
C GLY A 264 21.46 17.79 2.23
N LYS A 265 20.15 17.73 1.94
CA LYS A 265 19.50 18.28 0.74
C LYS A 265 18.08 18.74 1.06
N ALA A 266 17.61 19.76 0.33
CA ALA A 266 16.25 20.26 0.45
C ALA A 266 15.20 19.20 0.06
N VAL A 267 13.97 19.35 0.59
CA VAL A 267 12.81 18.51 0.27
C VAL A 267 12.60 18.40 -1.25
N THR A 268 12.78 19.50 -2.00
CA THR A 268 12.63 19.54 -3.46
C THR A 268 13.56 18.59 -4.21
N SER A 269 14.73 18.27 -3.66
CA SER A 269 15.65 17.27 -4.24
C SER A 269 15.11 15.85 -4.09
N TYR A 270 14.59 15.51 -2.90
CA TYR A 270 13.98 14.19 -2.66
C TYR A 270 12.62 14.05 -3.35
N GLU A 271 11.86 15.14 -3.47
CA GLU A 271 10.66 15.22 -4.30
C GLU A 271 11.01 14.83 -5.74
N THR A 272 11.96 15.53 -6.35
CA THR A 272 12.36 15.26 -7.75
C THR A 272 12.76 13.80 -7.96
N GLU A 273 13.54 13.24 -7.03
CA GLU A 273 13.93 11.82 -7.07
C GLU A 273 12.70 10.91 -7.00
N THR A 274 11.84 11.08 -5.99
CA THR A 274 10.65 10.25 -5.76
C THR A 274 9.68 10.30 -6.95
N LEU A 275 9.42 11.50 -7.47
CA LEU A 275 8.50 11.69 -8.60
C LEU A 275 9.08 11.12 -9.90
N SER A 276 10.40 11.20 -10.12
CA SER A 276 11.06 10.55 -11.27
C SER A 276 10.96 9.03 -11.16
N ILE A 277 11.17 8.44 -9.98
CA ILE A 277 11.04 6.98 -9.80
C ILE A 277 9.62 6.54 -10.15
N LEU A 278 8.59 7.23 -9.66
CA LEU A 278 7.18 6.95 -9.97
C LEU A 278 6.91 7.03 -11.48
N LYS A 279 7.33 8.12 -12.12
CA LYS A 279 7.12 8.38 -13.54
C LYS A 279 7.85 7.39 -14.44
N ASP A 280 9.07 7.02 -14.08
CA ASP A 280 9.95 6.21 -14.92
C ASP A 280 9.79 4.71 -14.67
N LEU A 281 9.02 4.30 -13.65
CA LEU A 281 8.81 2.89 -13.28
C LEU A 281 8.36 2.01 -14.47
N PRO A 282 7.38 2.41 -15.31
CA PRO A 282 6.98 1.59 -16.47
C PRO A 282 8.13 1.38 -17.44
N LEU A 283 8.92 2.43 -17.72
CA LEU A 283 10.07 2.34 -18.61
C LEU A 283 11.17 1.45 -18.02
N LYS A 284 11.41 1.53 -16.71
CA LYS A 284 12.35 0.66 -16.01
C LYS A 284 11.93 -0.81 -16.07
N LEU A 285 10.64 -1.12 -15.90
CA LEU A 285 10.10 -2.48 -16.03
C LEU A 285 10.19 -3.01 -17.47
N ASN A 286 9.99 -2.15 -18.47
CA ASN A 286 10.23 -2.52 -19.87
C ASN A 286 11.70 -2.88 -20.12
N ASN A 287 12.65 -2.19 -19.48
CA ASN A 287 14.06 -2.54 -19.57
C ASN A 287 14.37 -3.90 -18.92
N VAL A 288 13.77 -4.21 -17.76
CA VAL A 288 13.88 -5.56 -17.16
C VAL A 288 13.39 -6.63 -18.15
N SER A 289 12.21 -6.40 -18.75
CA SER A 289 11.63 -7.33 -19.72
C SER A 289 12.49 -7.49 -20.98
N ARG A 290 13.11 -6.41 -21.47
CA ARG A 290 14.06 -6.45 -22.59
C ARG A 290 15.26 -7.32 -22.28
N HIS A 291 15.93 -7.10 -21.15
CA HIS A 291 17.09 -7.91 -20.74
C HIS A 291 16.70 -9.39 -20.64
N LEU A 292 15.55 -9.67 -20.03
CA LEU A 292 15.10 -11.03 -19.80
C LEU A 292 14.76 -11.79 -21.10
N TYR A 293 13.93 -11.19 -21.97
CA TYR A 293 13.35 -11.91 -23.11
C TYR A 293 14.08 -11.68 -24.44
N GLN A 294 14.62 -10.48 -24.66
CA GLN A 294 15.27 -10.14 -25.94
C GLN A 294 16.76 -10.43 -25.89
N GLU A 295 17.43 -10.02 -24.81
CA GLU A 295 18.88 -10.18 -24.66
C GLU A 295 19.25 -11.52 -24.00
N LYS A 296 18.26 -12.19 -23.40
CA LYS A 296 18.43 -13.46 -22.67
C LYS A 296 19.51 -13.33 -21.58
N ASP A 297 19.51 -12.20 -20.90
CA ASP A 297 20.43 -11.81 -19.82
C ASP A 297 19.65 -11.64 -18.50
N PRO A 298 19.31 -12.75 -17.83
CA PRO A 298 18.55 -12.71 -16.60
C PRO A 298 19.34 -12.14 -15.42
N GLU A 299 20.68 -12.15 -15.46
CA GLU A 299 21.53 -11.52 -14.46
C GLU A 299 21.37 -10.01 -14.44
N SER A 300 21.47 -9.34 -15.60
CA SER A 300 21.22 -7.90 -15.70
C SER A 300 19.77 -7.54 -15.38
N ALA A 301 18.81 -8.38 -15.81
CA ALA A 301 17.41 -8.20 -15.44
C ALA A 301 17.21 -8.27 -13.92
N LEU A 302 17.90 -9.18 -13.23
CA LEU A 302 17.83 -9.34 -11.78
C LEU A 302 18.37 -8.11 -11.06
N GLU A 303 19.52 -7.59 -11.47
CA GLU A 303 20.11 -6.38 -10.89
C GLU A 303 19.14 -5.19 -11.00
N LEU A 304 18.58 -4.97 -12.19
CA LEU A 304 17.64 -3.89 -12.44
C LEU A 304 16.37 -4.01 -11.59
N VAL A 305 15.74 -5.19 -11.56
CA VAL A 305 14.49 -5.37 -10.82
C VAL A 305 14.70 -5.34 -9.30
N LEU A 306 15.86 -5.77 -8.80
CA LEU A 306 16.22 -5.61 -7.39
C LEU A 306 16.37 -4.13 -7.02
N ASN A 307 17.04 -3.32 -7.84
CA ASN A 307 17.15 -1.87 -7.62
C ASN A 307 15.77 -1.18 -7.60
N ILE A 308 14.88 -1.59 -8.52
CA ILE A 308 13.50 -1.10 -8.54
C ILE A 308 12.77 -1.50 -7.26
N ASN A 309 12.81 -2.77 -6.87
CA ASN A 309 12.15 -3.28 -5.67
C ASN A 309 12.71 -2.66 -4.38
N GLU A 310 13.99 -2.28 -4.39
CA GLU A 310 14.56 -1.52 -3.29
C GLU A 310 13.94 -0.13 -3.17
N THR A 311 13.55 0.49 -4.28
CA THR A 311 13.05 1.86 -4.28
C THR A 311 11.53 1.91 -4.08
N ILE A 312 10.79 1.03 -4.76
CA ILE A 312 9.34 0.89 -4.64
C ILE A 312 9.02 -0.59 -4.38
N PRO A 313 9.00 -1.01 -3.10
CA PRO A 313 8.70 -2.40 -2.76
C PRO A 313 7.22 -2.71 -3.01
N ASN A 314 6.91 -4.01 -3.08
CA ASN A 314 5.55 -4.55 -3.13
C ASN A 314 4.69 -4.12 -4.34
N VAL A 315 5.30 -3.63 -5.42
CA VAL A 315 4.57 -3.42 -6.68
C VAL A 315 4.35 -4.77 -7.36
N ASN A 316 3.10 -5.12 -7.68
CA ASN A 316 2.74 -6.43 -8.23
C ASN A 316 3.59 -6.82 -9.46
N GLN A 317 3.81 -5.90 -10.40
CA GLN A 317 4.61 -6.16 -11.60
C GLN A 317 6.11 -6.32 -11.28
N VAL A 318 6.65 -5.54 -10.34
CA VAL A 318 8.05 -5.68 -9.89
C VAL A 318 8.26 -7.05 -9.23
N MET A 319 7.37 -7.45 -8.34
CA MET A 319 7.39 -8.77 -7.70
C MET A 319 7.23 -9.91 -8.72
N THR A 320 6.39 -9.72 -9.73
CA THR A 320 6.23 -10.68 -10.83
C THR A 320 7.53 -10.82 -11.62
N MET A 321 8.16 -9.70 -12.00
CA MET A 321 9.44 -9.71 -12.71
C MET A 321 10.54 -10.39 -11.89
N LEU A 322 10.67 -10.09 -10.59
CA LEU A 322 11.60 -10.80 -9.70
C LEU A 322 11.38 -12.32 -9.72
N SER A 323 10.13 -12.75 -9.62
CA SER A 323 9.76 -14.16 -9.59
C SER A 323 10.12 -14.87 -10.90
N ILE A 324 9.80 -14.25 -12.05
CA ILE A 324 10.12 -14.79 -13.38
C ILE A 324 11.63 -14.80 -13.59
N THR A 325 12.34 -13.71 -13.26
CA THR A 325 13.80 -13.64 -13.44
C THR A 325 14.51 -14.75 -12.67
N TYR A 326 14.14 -15.02 -11.40
CA TYR A 326 14.70 -16.15 -10.67
C TYR A 326 14.37 -17.51 -11.31
N LEU A 327 13.18 -17.67 -11.89
CA LEU A 327 12.78 -18.88 -12.60
C LEU A 327 13.61 -19.11 -13.87
N GLU A 328 13.84 -18.04 -14.64
CA GLU A 328 14.71 -18.03 -15.83
C GLU A 328 16.16 -18.38 -15.48
N MET A 329 16.66 -17.92 -14.33
CA MET A 329 18.00 -18.30 -13.81
C MET A 329 18.07 -19.74 -13.28
N GLY A 330 16.94 -20.46 -13.23
CA GLY A 330 16.87 -21.80 -12.65
C GLY A 330 16.89 -21.82 -11.11
N ASN A 331 16.71 -20.68 -10.45
CA ASN A 331 16.63 -20.56 -9.00
C ASN A 331 15.19 -20.70 -8.50
N TYR A 332 14.64 -21.91 -8.64
CA TYR A 332 13.20 -22.15 -8.44
C TYR A 332 12.73 -21.93 -7.00
N GLU A 333 13.58 -22.17 -5.98
CA GLU A 333 13.18 -21.92 -4.58
C GLU A 333 12.94 -20.42 -4.34
N LYS A 334 13.85 -19.55 -4.79
CA LYS A 334 13.64 -18.09 -4.72
C LYS A 334 12.44 -17.65 -5.53
N ALA A 335 12.26 -18.20 -6.74
CA ALA A 335 11.09 -17.90 -7.56
C ALA A 335 9.79 -18.25 -6.83
N ILE A 336 9.70 -19.44 -6.23
CA ILE A 336 8.54 -19.88 -5.45
C ILE A 336 8.29 -18.98 -4.24
N ASP A 337 9.34 -18.55 -3.52
CA ASP A 337 9.20 -17.68 -2.36
C ASP A 337 8.67 -16.29 -2.74
N HIS A 338 9.15 -15.72 -3.85
CA HIS A 338 8.62 -14.47 -4.38
C HIS A 338 7.18 -14.61 -4.89
N TYR A 339 6.85 -15.69 -5.61
CA TYR A 339 5.46 -15.95 -6.01
C TYR A 339 4.52 -16.16 -4.82
N LYS A 340 4.96 -16.84 -3.76
CA LYS A 340 4.19 -16.98 -2.52
C LYS A 340 3.92 -15.63 -1.86
N SER A 341 4.93 -14.76 -1.84
CA SER A 341 4.78 -13.39 -1.35
C SER A 341 3.81 -12.59 -2.23
N LEU A 342 3.90 -12.74 -3.55
CA LEU A 342 3.01 -12.10 -4.52
C LEU A 342 1.55 -12.51 -4.32
N VAL A 343 1.24 -13.82 -4.25
CA VAL A 343 -0.16 -14.28 -4.06
C VAL A 343 -0.73 -13.94 -2.69
N LYS A 344 0.13 -13.69 -1.69
CA LYS A 344 -0.29 -13.21 -0.37
C LYS A 344 -0.75 -11.76 -0.43
N LEU A 345 -0.06 -10.90 -1.19
CA LEU A 345 -0.41 -9.50 -1.36
C LEU A 345 -1.50 -9.29 -2.42
N PHE A 346 -1.51 -10.12 -3.45
CA PHE A 346 -2.40 -10.04 -4.60
C PHE A 346 -2.98 -11.44 -4.91
N PRO A 347 -4.07 -11.85 -4.25
CA PRO A 347 -4.64 -13.17 -4.45
C PRO A 347 -5.47 -13.23 -5.75
N THR A 348 -4.80 -13.33 -6.90
CA THR A 348 -5.44 -13.38 -8.23
C THR A 348 -5.29 -14.76 -8.89
N SER A 349 -6.23 -15.11 -9.78
CA SER A 349 -6.16 -16.35 -10.57
C SER A 349 -4.85 -16.48 -11.35
N ALA A 350 -4.42 -15.39 -12.00
CA ALA A 350 -3.19 -15.33 -12.77
C ALA A 350 -1.94 -15.58 -11.92
N TYR A 351 -1.82 -14.96 -10.74
CA TYR A 351 -0.64 -15.15 -9.89
C TYR A 351 -0.59 -16.54 -9.24
N TYR A 352 -1.73 -17.13 -8.89
CA TYR A 352 -1.77 -18.53 -8.45
C TYR A 352 -1.41 -19.51 -9.57
N HIS A 353 -1.76 -19.21 -10.83
CA HIS A 353 -1.32 -19.99 -11.99
C HIS A 353 0.20 -19.94 -12.17
N GLN A 354 0.81 -18.75 -12.07
CA GLN A 354 2.25 -18.59 -12.13
C GLN A 354 2.97 -19.30 -10.96
N LEU A 355 2.41 -19.23 -9.75
CA LEU A 355 2.92 -20.00 -8.61
C LEU A 355 2.84 -21.51 -8.86
N ALA A 356 1.75 -22.01 -9.47
CA ALA A 356 1.62 -23.43 -9.82
C ALA A 356 2.73 -23.88 -10.80
N ASN A 357 3.04 -23.07 -11.81
CA ASN A 357 4.14 -23.31 -12.74
C ASN A 357 5.50 -23.39 -12.03
N ALA A 358 5.78 -22.46 -11.12
CA ALA A 358 7.01 -22.49 -10.33
C ALA A 358 7.07 -23.72 -9.41
N LEU A 359 5.95 -24.14 -8.83
CA LEU A 359 5.88 -25.30 -7.95
C LEU A 359 6.12 -26.64 -8.66
N LEU A 360 5.92 -26.74 -9.98
CA LEU A 360 6.26 -27.96 -10.75
C LEU A 360 7.72 -28.39 -10.58
N PHE A 361 8.62 -27.42 -10.39
CA PHE A 361 10.04 -27.66 -10.17
C PHE A 361 10.34 -28.29 -8.81
N ARG A 362 9.39 -28.29 -7.87
CA ARG A 362 9.57 -28.81 -6.51
C ARG A 362 8.61 -29.93 -6.17
N ASP A 363 7.31 -29.67 -6.28
CA ASP A 363 6.25 -30.52 -5.74
C ASP A 363 4.98 -30.41 -6.60
N LEU A 364 4.64 -31.51 -7.27
CA LEU A 364 3.47 -31.58 -8.16
C LEU A 364 2.15 -31.43 -7.40
N ASP A 365 2.05 -31.91 -6.17
CA ASP A 365 0.82 -31.82 -5.39
C ASP A 365 0.59 -30.37 -4.92
N GLN A 366 1.66 -29.65 -4.57
CA GLN A 366 1.57 -28.22 -4.30
C GLN A 366 1.19 -27.42 -5.56
N ALA A 367 1.74 -27.77 -6.73
CA ALA A 367 1.36 -27.14 -8.00
C ALA A 367 -0.15 -27.33 -8.28
N ILE A 368 -0.69 -28.54 -8.06
CA ILE A 368 -2.13 -28.81 -8.16
C ILE A 368 -2.93 -28.04 -7.11
N GLY A 369 -2.41 -27.86 -5.90
CA GLY A 369 -3.03 -27.03 -4.87
C GLY A 369 -3.16 -25.56 -5.32
N ALA A 370 -2.09 -24.98 -5.86
CA ALA A 370 -2.09 -23.62 -6.38
C ALA A 370 -3.01 -23.47 -7.61
N SER A 371 -3.06 -24.46 -8.51
CA SER A 371 -3.97 -24.41 -9.67
C SER A 371 -5.45 -24.43 -9.28
N LYS A 372 -5.81 -25.16 -8.21
CA LYS A 372 -7.19 -25.13 -7.66
C LYS A 372 -7.55 -23.75 -7.12
N LEU A 373 -6.62 -23.05 -6.46
CA LEU A 373 -6.83 -21.67 -6.02
C LEU A 373 -6.96 -20.71 -7.21
N SER A 374 -6.17 -20.92 -8.26
CA SER A 374 -6.29 -20.17 -9.51
C SER A 374 -7.68 -20.30 -10.13
N VAL A 375 -8.21 -21.53 -10.25
CA VAL A 375 -9.59 -21.79 -10.72
C VAL A 375 -10.63 -21.13 -9.82
N LYS A 376 -10.48 -21.24 -8.49
CA LYS A 376 -11.44 -20.69 -7.52
C LYS A 376 -11.58 -19.17 -7.64
N LEU A 377 -10.49 -18.47 -7.99
CA LEU A 377 -10.40 -17.02 -8.07
C LEU A 377 -10.67 -16.48 -9.48
N ALA A 378 -10.88 -17.35 -10.47
CA ALA A 378 -11.08 -16.95 -11.84
C ALA A 378 -12.47 -16.33 -12.06
N ASP A 379 -12.53 -15.29 -12.89
CA ASP A 379 -13.79 -14.75 -13.40
C ASP A 379 -14.38 -15.66 -14.49
N GLN A 380 -15.59 -15.33 -14.93
CA GLN A 380 -16.32 -16.13 -15.93
C GLN A 380 -15.62 -16.20 -17.29
N GLU A 381 -14.82 -15.21 -17.64
CA GLU A 381 -14.13 -15.14 -18.94
C GLU A 381 -12.89 -16.03 -18.96
N SER A 382 -12.17 -16.10 -17.84
CA SER A 382 -10.90 -16.80 -17.71
C SER A 382 -10.99 -18.19 -17.05
N VAL A 383 -12.11 -18.53 -16.42
CA VAL A 383 -12.25 -19.78 -15.66
C VAL A 383 -11.96 -21.04 -16.48
N ASN A 384 -12.37 -21.09 -17.75
CA ASN A 384 -12.14 -22.24 -18.61
C ASN A 384 -10.64 -22.51 -18.84
N PHE A 385 -9.85 -21.46 -19.03
CA PHE A 385 -8.40 -21.56 -19.17
C PHE A 385 -7.76 -22.20 -17.94
N TYR A 386 -8.07 -21.69 -16.74
CA TYR A 386 -7.49 -22.22 -15.51
C TYR A 386 -8.00 -23.63 -15.17
N GLN A 387 -9.25 -23.95 -15.53
CA GLN A 387 -9.80 -25.30 -15.37
C GLN A 387 -9.07 -26.31 -16.25
N GLU A 388 -8.81 -25.96 -17.51
CA GLU A 388 -8.04 -26.81 -18.42
C GLU A 388 -6.62 -27.06 -17.89
N TYR A 389 -5.94 -26.01 -17.42
CA TYR A 389 -4.63 -26.14 -16.77
C TYR A 389 -4.66 -27.10 -15.57
N ALA A 390 -5.66 -26.96 -14.67
CA ALA A 390 -5.82 -27.83 -13.52
C ALA A 390 -6.12 -29.29 -13.93
N ILE A 391 -6.91 -29.52 -14.98
CA ILE A 391 -7.16 -30.87 -15.53
C ILE A 391 -5.85 -31.47 -16.06
N ASN A 392 -5.05 -30.69 -16.79
CA ASN A 392 -3.78 -31.15 -17.34
C ASN A 392 -2.77 -31.53 -16.24
N LEU A 393 -2.71 -30.77 -15.14
CA LEU A 393 -1.92 -31.15 -13.96
C LEU A 393 -2.41 -32.45 -13.30
N ASN A 394 -3.72 -32.68 -13.22
CA ASN A 394 -4.26 -33.93 -12.67
C ASN A 394 -3.95 -35.13 -13.58
N ARG A 395 -4.03 -34.97 -14.91
CA ARG A 395 -3.59 -36.00 -15.87
C ARG A 395 -2.10 -36.31 -15.72
N LEU A 396 -1.28 -35.28 -15.53
CA LEU A 396 0.14 -35.44 -15.21
C LEU A 396 0.32 -36.27 -13.92
N LYS A 397 -0.39 -35.95 -12.84
CA LYS A 397 -0.33 -36.71 -11.58
C LYS A 397 -0.74 -38.17 -11.75
N GLU A 398 -1.77 -38.44 -12.55
CA GLU A 398 -2.19 -39.80 -12.87
C GLU A 398 -1.09 -40.59 -13.58
N SER A 399 -0.45 -39.99 -14.60
CA SER A 399 0.68 -40.60 -15.31
C SER A 399 1.87 -40.87 -14.37
N VAL A 400 2.21 -39.94 -13.47
CA VAL A 400 3.24 -40.14 -12.45
C VAL A 400 2.88 -41.32 -11.53
N THR A 401 1.62 -41.40 -11.09
CA THR A 401 1.14 -42.47 -10.20
C THR A 401 1.15 -43.85 -10.87
N LYS A 402 0.93 -43.89 -12.19
CA LYS A 402 1.04 -45.10 -13.02
C LYS A 402 2.49 -45.52 -13.34
N GLY A 403 3.49 -44.83 -12.78
CA GLY A 403 4.91 -45.11 -13.04
C GLY A 403 5.43 -44.58 -14.38
N LYS A 404 4.71 -43.66 -15.03
CA LYS A 404 5.06 -43.05 -16.31
C LYS A 404 5.32 -41.53 -16.19
N PRO A 405 6.21 -41.08 -15.29
CA PRO A 405 6.37 -39.65 -15.01
C PRO A 405 6.90 -38.88 -16.22
N LEU A 406 7.89 -39.39 -16.95
CA LEU A 406 8.52 -38.66 -18.06
C LEU A 406 7.55 -38.44 -19.23
N GLU A 407 6.71 -39.42 -19.54
CA GLU A 407 5.66 -39.31 -20.56
C GLU A 407 4.58 -38.30 -20.13
N GLY A 408 4.14 -38.37 -18.86
CA GLY A 408 3.19 -37.41 -18.30
C GLY A 408 3.71 -35.97 -18.40
N TYR A 409 4.95 -35.73 -17.97
CA TYR A 409 5.56 -34.41 -18.04
C TYR A 409 5.79 -33.97 -19.49
N LEU A 410 6.19 -34.86 -20.39
CA LEU A 410 6.31 -34.52 -21.82
C LEU A 410 4.97 -34.04 -22.39
N SER A 411 3.88 -34.74 -22.08
CA SER A 411 2.54 -34.36 -22.54
C SER A 411 2.09 -33.03 -21.96
N PHE A 412 2.40 -32.77 -20.68
CA PHE A 412 2.06 -31.52 -20.02
C PHE A 412 2.83 -30.33 -20.63
N ILE A 413 4.17 -30.42 -20.64
CA ILE A 413 5.06 -29.31 -21.02
C ILE A 413 4.86 -28.90 -22.49
N LYS A 414 4.50 -29.84 -23.38
CA LYS A 414 4.22 -29.54 -24.79
C LYS A 414 3.03 -28.61 -25.00
N ASN A 415 2.05 -28.64 -24.10
CA ASN A 415 0.82 -27.86 -24.19
C ASN A 415 0.82 -26.68 -23.21
N GLU A 416 1.92 -26.47 -22.48
CA GLU A 416 2.03 -25.40 -21.49
C GLU A 416 2.71 -24.18 -22.12
N ASP A 417 1.91 -23.29 -22.69
CA ASP A 417 2.41 -22.14 -23.44
C ASP A 417 2.89 -20.99 -22.54
N THR A 418 2.55 -21.01 -21.24
CA THR A 418 2.98 -19.95 -20.33
C THR A 418 4.40 -20.15 -19.77
N LEU A 419 4.97 -21.35 -19.93
CA LEU A 419 6.39 -21.60 -19.64
C LEU A 419 7.25 -21.23 -20.84
N THR A 420 8.29 -20.43 -20.60
CA THR A 420 9.29 -20.12 -21.63
C THR A 420 10.08 -21.36 -22.03
N ASP A 421 10.71 -21.34 -23.20
CA ASP A 421 11.57 -22.45 -23.65
C ASP A 421 12.70 -22.73 -22.66
N THR A 422 13.27 -21.70 -22.05
CA THR A 422 14.26 -21.82 -20.97
C THR A 422 13.66 -22.56 -19.77
N ASN A 423 12.49 -22.13 -19.28
CA ASN A 423 11.82 -22.81 -18.16
C ASN A 423 11.50 -24.27 -18.50
N LYS A 424 11.02 -24.55 -19.72
CA LYS A 424 10.75 -25.91 -20.20
C LYS A 424 12.02 -26.77 -20.20
N ILE A 425 13.14 -26.24 -20.71
CA ILE A 425 14.45 -26.92 -20.70
C ILE A 425 14.89 -27.22 -19.27
N HIS A 426 14.81 -26.23 -18.38
CA HIS A 426 15.14 -26.32 -16.96
C HIS A 426 14.29 -27.38 -16.23
N LEU A 427 12.99 -27.38 -16.49
CA LEU A 427 12.05 -28.33 -15.90
C LEU A 427 12.35 -29.75 -16.37
N ILE A 428 12.61 -29.95 -17.66
CA ILE A 428 13.01 -31.25 -18.21
C ILE A 428 14.29 -31.77 -17.54
N VAL A 429 15.30 -30.92 -17.35
CA VAL A 429 16.54 -31.31 -16.64
C VAL A 429 16.25 -31.74 -15.21
N ASN A 430 15.42 -30.99 -14.49
CA ASN A 430 15.00 -31.32 -13.12
C ASN A 430 14.25 -32.66 -13.06
N ILE A 431 13.29 -32.88 -13.96
CA ILE A 431 12.47 -34.10 -14.01
C ILE A 431 13.33 -35.33 -14.34
N LEU A 432 14.26 -35.24 -15.29
CA LEU A 432 15.17 -36.35 -15.63
C LEU A 432 16.03 -36.75 -14.44
N LYS A 433 16.43 -35.79 -13.60
CA LYS A 433 17.15 -36.03 -12.35
C LYS A 433 16.23 -36.62 -11.26
N ARG A 434 14.98 -36.15 -11.18
CA ARG A 434 13.97 -36.62 -10.21
C ARG A 434 13.55 -38.08 -10.46
N TYR A 435 13.53 -38.51 -11.73
CA TYR A 435 13.12 -39.86 -12.13
C TYR A 435 14.22 -40.58 -12.93
N PRO A 436 15.35 -40.95 -12.30
CA PRO A 436 16.49 -41.55 -12.99
C PRO A 436 16.16 -42.94 -13.56
N GLU A 437 15.29 -43.71 -12.90
CA GLU A 437 14.96 -45.08 -13.31
C GLU A 437 13.88 -45.18 -14.39
N SER A 438 13.13 -44.11 -14.66
CA SER A 438 12.06 -44.13 -15.66
C SER A 438 12.61 -44.06 -17.09
N THR A 439 12.30 -45.06 -17.91
CA THR A 439 12.78 -45.16 -19.31
C THR A 439 11.74 -44.75 -20.34
N GLU A 440 10.46 -45.04 -20.09
CA GLU A 440 9.34 -44.68 -20.96
C GLU A 440 9.24 -43.16 -21.13
N GLY A 441 9.26 -42.67 -22.37
CA GLY A 441 9.20 -41.24 -22.69
C GLY A 441 10.54 -40.49 -22.60
N ARG A 442 11.61 -41.10 -22.06
CA ARG A 442 12.92 -40.43 -21.86
C ARG A 442 13.52 -39.86 -23.15
N ASN A 443 13.60 -40.67 -24.20
CA ASN A 443 14.18 -40.24 -25.48
C ASN A 443 13.37 -39.10 -26.10
N ALA A 444 12.04 -39.19 -26.06
CA ALA A 444 11.16 -38.15 -26.58
C ALA A 444 11.29 -36.83 -25.79
N LEU A 445 11.45 -36.90 -24.46
CA LEU A 445 11.68 -35.73 -23.61
C LEU A 445 13.04 -35.07 -23.89
N ILE A 446 14.09 -35.87 -24.11
CA ILE A 446 15.42 -35.36 -24.50
C ILE A 446 15.38 -34.71 -25.89
N SER A 447 14.72 -35.34 -26.86
CA SER A 447 14.55 -34.78 -28.21
C SER A 447 13.75 -33.47 -28.18
N PHE A 448 12.69 -33.40 -27.37
CA PHE A 448 11.92 -32.17 -27.20
C PHE A 448 12.76 -31.05 -26.55
N LYS A 449 13.56 -31.36 -25.53
CA LYS A 449 14.52 -30.39 -24.97
C LYS A 449 15.49 -29.84 -26.02
N GLN A 450 15.94 -30.68 -26.96
CA GLN A 450 16.84 -30.26 -28.03
C GLN A 450 16.14 -29.36 -29.05
N SER A 451 14.84 -29.55 -29.32
CA SER A 451 14.10 -28.67 -30.23
C SER A 451 13.88 -27.27 -29.65
N LEU A 452 13.78 -27.14 -28.33
CA LEU A 452 13.61 -25.85 -27.63
C LEU A 452 14.87 -24.95 -27.65
N ARG A 453 16.02 -25.48 -28.08
CA ARG A 453 17.29 -24.73 -28.16
C ARG A 453 17.55 -24.12 -29.54
N LYS A 454 16.73 -24.48 -30.52
CA LYS A 454 16.81 -23.98 -31.90
C LYS A 454 15.96 -22.74 -32.01
#